data_AF-A0A1M6T3P8-F1
#
_entry.id   AF-A0A1M6T3P8-F1
#
_cell.length_a   1.000
_cell.length_b   1.000
_cell.length_c   1.000
_cell.angle_alpha   90.00
_cell.angle_beta   90.00
_cell.angle_gamma   90.00
#
_symmetry.space_group_name_H-M   'P 1'
#
loop_
_entity.id
_entity.type
_entity.pdbx_description
1 polymer ?
#
loop_
_entity_poly.entity_id
_entity_poly.type
_entity_poly.pdbx_seq_one_letter_code
_entity_poly.pdbx_strand_id
1 'polypeptide(L)'
;MEVTTPAFLKRLGLTFSTCWLLALSACGRSANDTAYDQLLRTLYRGTVPVVRPAQLAATLRSKPASVVLLDTRTPAEYRVSHLAGAQFVNFDTFEKAEFQDVPRDRTVVVYCSVGYRSERVGERLKALGFRNVRNLYGGIFQWVNEGQPVYNAQGLTQDVHPYSALWSTWLTQGRKVYQ
;
A
#
# COMPACT_ATOMS: atom_id res chain seq x y z
N MET A 1 -57.14 0.30 55.90
CA MET A 1 -56.66 1.27 54.89
C MET A 1 -56.69 0.53 53.55
N GLU A 2 -57.86 0.09 53.06
CA GLU A 2 -58.79 0.86 52.19
C GLU A 2 -58.01 1.53 51.03
N VAL A 3 -57.93 1.00 49.80
CA VAL A 3 -58.93 0.54 48.80
C VAL A 3 -59.61 1.70 48.06
N THR A 4 -59.53 1.66 46.71
CA THR A 4 -60.38 2.29 45.64
C THR A 4 -60.20 3.81 45.41
N THR A 5 -60.22 4.43 44.22
CA THR A 5 -60.62 4.19 42.79
C THR A 5 -60.35 5.52 42.02
N PRO A 6 -60.73 5.77 40.73
CA PRO A 6 -61.07 4.90 39.59
C PRO A 6 -60.36 5.29 38.27
N ALA A 7 -60.70 4.53 37.23
CA ALA A 7 -60.40 4.69 35.82
C ALA A 7 -61.02 5.95 35.15
N PHE A 8 -60.57 6.14 33.89
CA PHE A 8 -61.30 6.60 32.70
C PHE A 8 -60.84 7.95 32.12
N LEU A 9 -60.18 7.93 30.94
CA LEU A 9 -60.60 8.65 29.72
C LEU A 9 -59.58 8.53 28.57
N LYS A 10 -60.02 7.79 27.54
CA LYS A 10 -59.89 7.98 26.08
C LYS A 10 -58.89 9.04 25.56
N ARG A 11 -58.04 8.60 24.61
CA ARG A 11 -57.58 9.31 23.39
C ARG A 11 -57.02 8.22 22.46
N LEU A 12 -57.76 7.70 21.49
CA LEU A 12 -58.07 8.27 20.17
C LEU A 12 -56.82 8.71 19.37
N GLY A 13 -56.44 7.86 18.42
CA GLY A 13 -55.82 8.24 17.15
C GLY A 13 -54.32 8.52 17.16
N LEU A 14 -53.55 7.64 16.53
CA LEU A 14 -52.77 8.02 15.34
C LEU A 14 -52.27 6.75 14.66
N THR A 15 -52.66 6.59 13.41
CA THR A 15 -52.16 5.59 12.47
C THR A 15 -50.63 5.65 12.43
N PHE A 16 -49.95 4.68 13.03
CA PHE A 16 -48.53 4.46 12.74
C PHE A 16 -48.45 3.90 11.33
N SER A 17 -48.33 4.83 10.38
CA SER A 17 -47.79 4.57 9.06
C SER A 17 -46.46 3.84 9.28
N THR A 18 -46.48 2.52 9.10
CA THR A 18 -45.27 1.72 9.00
C THR A 18 -44.59 2.14 7.71
N CYS A 19 -43.85 3.25 7.80
CA CYS A 19 -42.80 3.60 6.87
C CYS A 19 -41.79 2.47 6.96
N TRP A 20 -41.99 1.44 6.13
CA TRP A 20 -40.97 0.47 5.79
C TRP A 20 -39.82 1.27 5.21
N LEU A 21 -38.90 1.66 6.10
CA LEU A 21 -37.56 2.07 5.72
C LEU A 21 -36.92 0.85 5.07
N LEU A 22 -37.07 0.75 3.75
CA LEU A 22 -36.14 0.05 2.90
C LEU A 22 -34.78 0.69 3.16
N ALA A 23 -34.06 0.13 4.12
CA ALA A 23 -32.63 0.30 4.24
C ALA A 23 -32.05 -0.27 2.95
N LEU A 24 -31.90 0.60 1.96
CA LEU A 24 -31.07 0.37 0.80
C LEU A 24 -29.70 0.00 1.36
N SER A 25 -29.44 -1.30 1.43
CA SER A 25 -28.11 -1.83 1.64
C SER A 25 -27.29 -1.27 0.49
N ALA A 26 -26.58 -0.17 0.77
CA ALA A 26 -25.56 0.33 -0.12
C ALA A 26 -24.57 -0.83 -0.30
N CYS A 27 -24.67 -1.52 -1.44
CA CYS A 27 -23.66 -2.49 -1.85
C CYS A 27 -22.29 -1.84 -1.64
N GLY A 28 -21.51 -2.41 -0.72
CA GLY A 28 -20.24 -1.85 -0.29
C GLY A 28 -19.30 -1.69 -1.47
N ARG A 29 -19.11 -0.46 -1.92
CA ARG A 29 -17.91 -0.10 -2.67
C ARG A 29 -16.74 -0.23 -1.70
N SER A 30 -15.96 -1.30 -1.85
CA SER A 30 -14.65 -1.41 -1.21
C SER A 30 -13.89 -0.11 -1.45
N ALA A 31 -13.37 0.53 -0.41
CA ALA A 31 -12.65 1.80 -0.47
C ALA A 31 -11.33 1.75 -1.28
N ASN A 32 -11.06 0.65 -1.99
CA ASN A 32 -9.79 0.26 -2.60
C ASN A 32 -9.85 0.02 -4.12
N ASP A 33 -10.85 0.53 -4.84
CA ASP A 33 -10.94 0.31 -6.29
C ASP A 33 -10.84 1.64 -7.04
N THR A 34 -9.68 2.27 -6.91
CA THR A 34 -9.33 3.48 -7.66
C THR A 34 -8.98 3.14 -9.12
N ALA A 35 -8.97 4.14 -10.01
CA ALA A 35 -8.44 3.97 -11.37
C ALA A 35 -6.97 3.47 -11.35
N TYR A 36 -6.21 3.84 -10.32
CA TYR A 36 -4.86 3.36 -10.12
C TYR A 36 -4.84 1.88 -9.73
N ASP A 37 -5.71 1.43 -8.83
CA ASP A 37 -5.83 0.00 -8.49
C ASP A 37 -6.20 -0.84 -9.72
N GLN A 38 -7.12 -0.36 -10.56
CA GLN A 38 -7.47 -1.04 -11.81
C GLN A 38 -6.27 -1.16 -12.75
N LEU A 39 -5.47 -0.09 -12.90
CA LEU A 39 -4.22 -0.15 -13.67
C LEU A 39 -3.22 -1.15 -13.06
N LEU A 40 -3.03 -1.14 -11.74
CA LEU A 40 -2.07 -2.04 -11.09
C LEU A 40 -2.45 -3.52 -11.29
N ARG A 41 -3.74 -3.84 -11.29
CA ARG A 41 -4.23 -5.20 -11.59
C ARG A 41 -3.89 -5.69 -12.99
N THR A 42 -3.78 -4.80 -13.98
CA THR A 42 -3.37 -5.19 -15.34
C THR A 42 -1.86 -5.32 -15.49
N LEU A 43 -1.10 -4.63 -14.64
CA LEU A 43 0.37 -4.67 -14.66
C LEU A 43 0.93 -5.89 -13.91
N TYR A 44 0.27 -6.34 -12.85
CA TYR A 44 0.78 -7.41 -11.99
C TYR A 44 0.40 -8.79 -12.50
N ARG A 45 1.34 -9.74 -12.40
CA ARG A 45 1.11 -11.16 -12.68
C ARG A 45 0.47 -11.89 -11.50
N GLY A 46 0.62 -11.36 -10.29
CA GLY A 46 0.15 -11.99 -9.06
C GLY A 46 1.02 -13.16 -8.59
N THR A 47 2.26 -13.26 -9.08
CA THR A 47 3.19 -14.36 -8.77
C THR A 47 3.92 -14.14 -7.45
N VAL A 48 4.02 -12.89 -7.00
CA VAL A 48 4.60 -12.48 -5.71
C VAL A 48 3.51 -11.86 -4.85
N PRO A 49 3.26 -12.38 -3.62
CA PRO A 49 2.27 -11.80 -2.74
C PRO A 49 2.55 -10.33 -2.43
N VAL A 50 1.51 -9.50 -2.44
CA VAL A 50 1.67 -8.06 -2.20
C VAL A 50 1.60 -7.71 -0.71
N VAL A 51 2.23 -6.59 -0.34
CA VAL A 51 2.04 -5.90 0.94
C VAL A 51 1.61 -4.46 0.66
N ARG A 52 0.60 -3.96 1.38
CA ARG A 52 0.10 -2.57 1.23
C ARG A 52 1.00 -1.59 2.01
N PRO A 53 1.13 -0.32 1.57
CA PRO A 53 2.02 0.63 2.23
C PRO A 53 1.69 0.87 3.71
N ALA A 54 0.43 1.11 4.07
CA ALA A 54 0.02 1.24 5.48
C ALA A 54 0.45 0.04 6.36
N GLN A 55 0.31 -1.18 5.85
CA GLN A 55 0.71 -2.40 6.56
C GLN A 55 2.24 -2.50 6.72
N LEU A 56 2.98 -2.21 5.64
CA LEU A 56 4.43 -2.18 5.67
C LEU A 56 4.95 -1.11 6.63
N ALA A 57 4.38 0.09 6.59
CA ALA A 57 4.75 1.19 7.47
C ALA A 57 4.54 0.86 8.95
N ALA A 58 3.41 0.23 9.29
CA ALA A 58 3.17 -0.26 10.65
C ALA A 58 4.20 -1.31 11.10
N THR A 59 4.60 -2.21 10.18
CA THR A 59 5.63 -3.22 10.43
C THR A 59 7.00 -2.58 10.64
N LEU A 60 7.39 -1.62 9.81
CA LEU A 60 8.66 -0.91 9.93
C LEU A 60 8.75 -0.07 11.21
N ARG A 61 7.64 0.51 11.68
CA ARG A 61 7.60 1.24 12.96
C ARG A 61 7.75 0.32 14.18
N SER A 62 7.16 -0.87 14.14
CA SER A 62 7.13 -1.78 15.29
C SER A 62 8.32 -2.76 15.32
N LYS A 63 8.78 -3.23 14.16
CA LYS A 63 9.79 -4.28 14.01
C LYS A 63 10.68 -4.01 12.78
N PRO A 64 11.42 -2.89 12.73
CA PRO A 64 12.19 -2.51 11.53
C PRO A 64 13.19 -3.59 11.09
N ALA A 65 13.82 -4.29 12.04
CA ALA A 65 14.80 -5.33 11.74
C ALA A 65 14.21 -6.62 11.12
N SER A 66 12.87 -6.79 11.13
CA SER A 66 12.19 -7.98 10.59
C SER A 66 11.98 -7.95 9.08
N VAL A 67 12.23 -6.79 8.44
CA VAL A 67 12.04 -6.56 7.01
C VAL A 67 13.35 -6.14 6.36
N VAL A 68 13.62 -6.68 5.18
CA VAL A 68 14.63 -6.17 4.25
C VAL A 68 13.91 -5.47 3.11
N LEU A 69 14.30 -4.23 2.82
CA LEU A 69 13.74 -3.44 1.72
C LEU A 69 14.71 -3.44 0.55
N LEU A 70 14.22 -3.80 -0.64
CA LEU A 70 14.98 -3.75 -1.89
C LEU A 70 14.33 -2.77 -2.86
N ASP A 71 15.06 -1.74 -3.25
CA ASP A 71 14.65 -0.77 -4.26
C ASP A 71 15.19 -1.19 -5.63
N THR A 72 14.29 -1.52 -6.55
CA THR A 72 14.64 -2.00 -7.87
C THR A 72 14.48 -0.96 -8.97
N ARG A 73 14.59 0.33 -8.61
CA ARG A 73 14.51 1.42 -9.59
C ARG A 73 15.88 1.66 -10.24
N THR A 74 15.97 2.67 -11.09
CA THR A 74 17.26 3.13 -11.63
C THR A 74 18.07 3.88 -10.58
N PRO A 75 19.40 4.08 -10.77
CA PRO A 75 20.21 4.88 -9.86
C PRO A 75 19.71 6.32 -9.68
N ALA A 76 19.21 6.95 -10.75
CA ALA A 76 18.64 8.30 -10.67
C ALA A 76 17.40 8.34 -9.78
N GLU A 77 16.46 7.41 -10.01
CA GLU A 77 15.26 7.26 -9.19
C GLU A 77 15.57 7.05 -7.70
N TYR A 78 16.56 6.20 -7.40
CA TYR A 78 16.99 5.90 -6.03
C TYR A 78 17.66 7.10 -5.33
N ARG A 79 18.47 7.87 -6.08
CA ARG A 79 19.15 9.06 -5.55
C ARG A 79 18.18 10.19 -5.19
N VAL A 80 17.12 10.39 -5.99
CA VAL A 80 16.09 11.39 -5.69
C VAL A 80 15.46 11.11 -4.33
N SER A 81 15.04 9.87 -4.11
CA SER A 81 14.63 9.38 -2.80
C SER A 81 14.43 7.87 -2.79
N HIS A 82 14.34 7.26 -1.61
CA HIS A 82 14.09 5.85 -1.35
C HIS A 82 13.45 5.64 0.04
N LEU A 83 12.94 4.44 0.34
CA LEU A 83 12.46 4.10 1.68
C LEU A 83 13.65 3.99 2.66
N ALA A 84 13.44 4.34 3.94
CA ALA A 84 14.49 4.26 4.95
C ALA A 84 15.12 2.86 5.02
N GLY A 85 16.44 2.79 4.89
CA GLY A 85 17.19 1.54 4.98
C GLY A 85 17.02 0.60 3.79
N ALA A 86 16.42 1.05 2.67
CA ALA A 86 16.35 0.28 1.45
C ALA A 86 17.76 -0.01 0.88
N GLN A 87 17.97 -1.21 0.40
CA GLN A 87 19.15 -1.59 -0.38
C GLN A 87 18.83 -1.42 -1.86
N PHE A 88 19.73 -0.78 -2.60
CA PHE A 88 19.57 -0.61 -4.04
C PHE A 88 19.93 -1.89 -4.80
N VAL A 89 19.07 -2.29 -5.75
CA VAL A 89 19.27 -3.44 -6.65
C VAL A 89 18.92 -2.99 -8.06
N ASN A 90 19.87 -2.88 -8.97
CA ASN A 90 19.55 -2.34 -10.30
C ASN A 90 18.73 -3.33 -11.13
N PHE A 91 17.48 -3.00 -11.43
CA PHE A 91 16.58 -3.90 -12.18
C PHE A 91 17.13 -4.35 -13.54
N ASP A 92 17.89 -3.50 -14.23
CA ASP A 92 18.37 -3.81 -15.59
C ASP A 92 19.61 -4.72 -15.58
N THR A 93 20.34 -4.78 -14.46
CA THR A 93 21.64 -5.45 -14.39
C THR A 93 21.78 -6.40 -13.20
N PHE A 94 20.72 -6.67 -12.44
CA PHE A 94 20.88 -7.42 -11.19
C PHE A 94 21.34 -8.86 -11.44
N GLU A 95 22.29 -9.32 -10.62
CA GLU A 95 22.76 -10.69 -10.63
C GLU A 95 22.40 -11.46 -9.36
N LYS A 96 22.53 -12.79 -9.40
CA LYS A 96 22.30 -13.64 -8.21
C LYS A 96 23.20 -13.24 -7.03
N ALA A 97 24.42 -12.80 -7.32
CA ALA A 97 25.42 -12.44 -6.30
C ALA A 97 24.95 -11.29 -5.40
N GLU A 98 24.16 -10.34 -5.93
CA GLU A 98 23.62 -9.21 -5.15
C GLU A 98 22.70 -9.64 -4.00
N PHE A 99 22.14 -10.86 -4.06
CA PHE A 99 21.24 -11.38 -3.04
C PHE A 99 21.92 -12.33 -2.05
N GLN A 100 23.23 -12.55 -2.15
CA GLN A 100 23.93 -13.53 -1.31
C GLN A 100 23.90 -13.14 0.17
N ASP A 101 23.97 -11.84 0.46
CA ASP A 101 24.01 -11.28 1.82
C ASP A 101 22.62 -10.88 2.33
N VAL A 102 21.56 -11.07 1.54
CA VAL A 102 20.18 -10.80 1.96
C VAL A 102 19.71 -11.93 2.88
N PRO A 103 19.36 -11.64 4.16
CA PRO A 103 19.00 -12.70 5.10
C PRO A 103 17.70 -13.40 4.70
N ARG A 104 17.74 -14.73 4.74
CA ARG A 104 16.67 -15.61 4.24
C ARG A 104 15.56 -15.87 5.25
N ASP A 105 15.81 -15.57 6.52
CA ASP A 105 14.89 -15.72 7.66
C ASP A 105 13.94 -14.52 7.81
N ARG A 106 14.25 -13.38 7.18
CA ARG A 106 13.47 -12.15 7.23
C ARG A 106 12.48 -12.03 6.08
N THR A 107 11.51 -11.14 6.22
CA THR A 107 10.62 -10.78 5.11
C THR A 107 11.37 -9.84 4.16
N VAL A 108 11.48 -10.20 2.90
CA VAL A 108 12.05 -9.34 1.85
C VAL A 108 10.92 -8.64 1.13
N VAL A 109 10.88 -7.32 1.22
CA VAL A 109 9.92 -6.47 0.52
C VAL A 109 10.66 -5.76 -0.60
N VAL A 110 10.23 -6.03 -1.83
CA VAL A 110 10.80 -5.46 -3.05
C VAL A 110 9.85 -4.38 -3.57
N TYR A 111 10.39 -3.27 -4.05
CA TYR A 111 9.57 -2.22 -4.64
C TYR A 111 10.26 -1.53 -5.82
N CYS A 112 9.44 -0.95 -6.70
CA CYS A 112 9.91 -0.03 -7.73
C CYS A 112 8.97 1.20 -7.74
N SER A 113 8.85 1.93 -8.87
CA SER A 113 7.92 3.07 -8.97
C SER A 113 6.47 2.67 -8.68
N VAL A 114 5.97 1.63 -9.38
CA VAL A 114 4.57 1.17 -9.31
C VAL A 114 4.39 -0.33 -8.99
N GLY A 115 5.47 -1.07 -8.74
CA GLY A 115 5.44 -2.51 -8.40
C GLY A 115 5.64 -3.51 -9.54
N TYR A 116 5.80 -3.04 -10.80
CA TYR A 116 5.98 -3.91 -11.98
C TYR A 116 7.36 -4.59 -12.04
N ARG A 117 8.44 -3.79 -11.97
CA ARG A 117 9.83 -4.28 -12.00
C ARG A 117 10.14 -5.15 -10.79
N SER A 118 9.65 -4.73 -9.63
CA SER A 118 9.86 -5.40 -8.34
C SER A 118 9.16 -6.74 -8.24
N GLU A 119 8.01 -6.94 -8.91
CA GLU A 119 7.41 -8.28 -8.98
C GLU A 119 8.36 -9.29 -9.63
N ARG A 120 9.01 -8.92 -10.75
CA ARG A 120 9.97 -9.78 -11.46
C ARG A 120 11.22 -10.08 -10.63
N VAL A 121 11.74 -9.10 -9.89
CA VAL A 121 12.84 -9.34 -8.93
C VAL A 121 12.37 -10.25 -7.79
N GLY A 122 11.14 -10.06 -7.31
CA GLY A 122 10.52 -10.95 -6.33
C GLY A 122 10.38 -12.39 -6.84
N GLU A 123 10.01 -12.60 -8.10
CA GLU A 123 10.00 -13.91 -8.76
C GLU A 123 11.39 -14.55 -8.73
N ARG A 124 12.44 -13.76 -9.03
CA ARG A 124 13.83 -14.25 -8.94
C ARG A 124 14.20 -14.66 -7.53
N LEU A 125 13.90 -13.83 -6.53
CA LEU A 125 14.18 -14.16 -5.12
C LEU A 125 13.48 -15.46 -4.71
N LYS A 126 12.21 -15.64 -5.08
CA LYS A 126 11.49 -16.90 -4.84
C LYS A 126 12.19 -18.09 -5.51
N ALA A 127 12.65 -17.94 -6.75
CA ALA A 127 13.41 -18.97 -7.46
C ALA A 127 14.78 -19.27 -6.82
N LEU A 128 15.36 -18.31 -6.08
CA LEU A 128 16.60 -18.49 -5.30
C LEU A 128 16.35 -19.10 -3.90
N GLY A 129 15.10 -19.41 -3.56
CA GLY A 129 14.70 -20.08 -2.32
C GLY A 129 14.35 -19.13 -1.16
N PHE A 130 14.14 -17.83 -1.42
CA PHE A 130 13.58 -16.93 -0.41
C PHE A 130 12.12 -17.27 -0.17
N ARG A 131 11.77 -17.53 1.10
CA ARG A 131 10.44 -18.02 1.47
C ARG A 131 9.43 -16.88 1.68
N ASN A 132 9.90 -15.74 2.19
CA ASN A 132 9.06 -14.62 2.61
C ASN A 132 9.31 -13.38 1.74
N VAL A 133 8.96 -13.47 0.45
CA VAL A 133 9.09 -12.35 -0.50
C VAL A 133 7.76 -11.65 -0.70
N ARG A 134 7.75 -10.32 -0.64
CA ARG A 134 6.57 -9.47 -0.86
C ARG A 134 6.88 -8.38 -1.88
N ASN A 135 5.91 -8.07 -2.73
CA ASN A 135 5.96 -6.90 -3.61
C ASN A 135 5.21 -5.73 -2.94
N LEU A 136 5.80 -4.55 -2.87
CA LEU A 136 5.10 -3.36 -2.36
C LEU A 136 4.04 -2.91 -3.37
N TYR A 137 2.77 -3.04 -2.98
CA TYR A 137 1.65 -2.68 -3.83
C TYR A 137 1.69 -1.19 -4.20
N GLY A 138 1.65 -0.90 -5.49
CA GLY A 138 1.74 0.46 -6.05
C GLY A 138 3.11 1.13 -5.89
N GLY A 139 4.13 0.39 -5.44
CA GLY A 139 5.51 0.86 -5.31
C GLY A 139 5.69 2.09 -4.41
N ILE A 140 6.78 2.83 -4.65
CA ILE A 140 7.05 4.08 -3.94
C ILE A 140 6.00 5.17 -4.24
N PHE A 141 5.28 5.09 -5.38
CA PHE A 141 4.21 6.05 -5.66
C PHE A 141 3.08 5.90 -4.66
N GLN A 142 2.57 4.68 -4.46
CA GLN A 142 1.48 4.46 -3.49
C GLN A 142 1.97 4.70 -2.06
N TRP A 143 3.23 4.37 -1.76
CA TRP A 143 3.86 4.71 -0.48
C TRP A 143 3.76 6.20 -0.16
N VAL A 144 4.15 7.06 -1.10
CA VAL A 144 4.10 8.52 -0.93
C VAL A 144 2.66 9.05 -1.01
N ASN A 145 1.82 8.48 -1.88
CA ASN A 145 0.40 8.84 -1.97
C ASN A 145 -0.35 8.58 -0.64
N GLU A 146 0.09 7.59 0.14
CA GLU A 146 -0.40 7.29 1.50
C GLU A 146 0.33 8.08 2.60
N GLY A 147 1.08 9.12 2.23
CA GLY A 147 1.75 10.05 3.15
C GLY A 147 2.94 9.45 3.90
N GLN A 148 3.51 8.34 3.43
CA GLN A 148 4.66 7.72 4.10
C GLN A 148 5.99 8.41 3.70
N PRO A 149 6.96 8.50 4.62
CA PRO A 149 8.20 9.27 4.40
C PRO A 149 9.16 8.58 3.42
N VAL A 150 9.96 9.39 2.72
CA VAL A 150 11.07 8.95 1.86
C VAL A 150 12.33 9.76 2.17
N TYR A 151 13.48 9.21 1.80
CA TYR A 151 14.78 9.70 2.22
C TYR A 151 15.73 9.79 1.03
N ASN A 152 16.68 10.73 1.09
CA ASN A 152 17.82 10.80 0.17
C ASN A 152 19.12 10.96 0.97
N ALA A 153 20.22 11.30 0.31
CA ALA A 153 21.51 11.49 0.96
C ALA A 153 21.51 12.62 2.02
N GLN A 154 20.56 13.55 1.95
CA GLN A 154 20.40 14.68 2.88
C GLN A 154 19.39 14.40 4.01
N GLY A 155 18.75 13.22 4.03
CA GLY A 155 17.76 12.83 5.04
C GLY A 155 16.33 12.81 4.50
N LEU A 156 15.36 13.20 5.33
CA LEU A 156 13.94 13.21 4.97
C LEU A 156 13.70 14.19 3.82
N THR A 157 12.99 13.75 2.78
CA THR A 157 12.63 14.58 1.63
C THR A 157 11.19 14.36 1.19
N GLN A 158 10.67 15.30 0.42
CA GLN A 158 9.40 15.15 -0.32
C GLN A 158 9.66 14.86 -1.81
N ASP A 159 10.91 14.85 -2.24
CA ASP A 159 11.27 14.61 -3.64
C ASP A 159 11.03 13.16 -4.03
N VAL A 160 10.42 12.94 -5.18
CA VAL A 160 10.14 11.60 -5.72
C VAL A 160 10.34 11.63 -7.22
N HIS A 161 11.09 10.66 -7.73
CA HIS A 161 11.29 10.50 -9.16
C HIS A 161 10.05 9.83 -9.79
N PRO A 162 9.33 10.51 -10.70
CA PRO A 162 8.07 10.00 -11.26
C PRO A 162 8.27 8.98 -12.40
N TYR A 163 9.50 8.50 -12.59
CA TYR A 163 9.96 7.61 -13.67
C TYR A 163 9.85 8.23 -15.07
N SER A 164 8.67 8.69 -15.49
CA SER A 164 8.47 9.47 -16.71
C SER A 164 7.29 10.43 -16.57
N ALA A 165 7.15 11.38 -17.51
CA ALA A 165 6.05 12.33 -17.52
C ALA A 165 4.66 11.64 -17.50
N LEU A 166 4.51 10.56 -18.27
CA LEU A 166 3.27 9.78 -18.33
C LEU A 166 2.94 9.10 -17.01
N TRP A 167 3.93 8.49 -16.36
CA TRP A 167 3.73 7.81 -15.08
C TRP A 167 3.51 8.78 -13.92
N SER A 168 3.96 10.03 -14.06
CA SER A 168 3.81 11.06 -13.03
C SER A 168 2.36 11.34 -12.64
N THR A 169 1.37 11.04 -13.50
CA THR A 169 -0.06 11.20 -13.21
C THR A 169 -0.51 10.35 -12.02
N TRP A 170 0.15 9.21 -11.76
CA TRP A 170 -0.17 8.29 -10.68
C TRP A 170 0.54 8.62 -9.35
N LEU A 171 1.50 9.55 -9.39
CA LEU A 171 2.14 10.13 -8.20
C LEU A 171 1.40 11.43 -7.84
N THR A 172 0.50 11.34 -6.87
CA THR A 172 -0.42 12.42 -6.48
C THR A 172 0.08 13.21 -5.28
N GLN A 173 1.07 12.70 -4.56
CA GLN A 173 1.74 13.35 -3.43
C GLN A 173 3.25 13.46 -3.66
N GLY A 174 3.92 14.33 -2.89
CA GLY A 174 5.35 14.60 -3.03
C GLY A 174 5.69 15.59 -4.16
N ARG A 175 6.95 16.03 -4.19
CA ARG A 175 7.51 16.93 -5.20
C ARG A 175 8.19 16.11 -6.29
N LYS A 176 7.73 16.25 -7.53
CA LYS A 176 8.22 15.48 -8.68
C LYS A 176 9.58 16.01 -9.14
N VAL A 177 10.61 15.17 -9.15
CA VAL A 177 11.97 15.51 -9.60
C VAL A 177 12.43 14.51 -10.64
N TYR A 178 12.84 14.97 -11.82
CA TYR A 178 13.18 14.13 -12.98
C TYR A 178 14.70 13.96 -13.20
N GLN A 179 15.52 14.46 -12.27
CA GLN A 179 16.99 14.47 -12.34
C GLN A 179 17.62 13.34 -11.54
#